data_AF-A0A1G1KU62-F1
#
_entry.id   AF-A0A1G1KU62-F1
#
_cell.length_a   1.000
_cell.length_b   1.000
_cell.length_c   1.000
_cell.angle_alpha   90.00
_cell.angle_beta   90.00
_cell.angle_gamma   90.00
#
_symmetry.space_group_name_H-M   'P 1'
#
loop_
_entity.id
_entity.type
_entity.pdbx_description
1 polymer ?
#
loop_
_entity_poly.entity_id
_entity_poly.type
_entity_poly.pdbx_seq_one_letter_code
_entity_poly.pdbx_strand_id
1 'polypeptide(L)' 'MAKEEKAEQAVAEKPAEGQASKRLKISSMTIEQVEKELKNIEKTMGGFQSRYACHLLSRKKELKGSS' A
#
# COMPACT_ATOMS: atom_id res chain seq x y z
N MET A 1 31.84 31.33 -20.45
CA MET A 1 30.91 30.51 -21.23
C MET A 1 30.28 29.50 -20.30
N ALA A 2 28.96 29.48 -20.32
CA ALA A 2 28.09 28.89 -19.31
C ALA A 2 28.28 27.38 -19.18
N LYS A 3 28.33 26.93 -17.92
CA LYS A 3 28.04 25.56 -17.51
C LYS A 3 26.77 25.67 -16.67
N GLU A 4 25.70 25.05 -17.12
CA GLU A 4 24.74 24.29 -16.30
C GLU A 4 23.47 24.04 -17.10
N GLU A 5 23.39 22.80 -17.59
CA GLU A 5 22.22 22.15 -18.13
C GLU A 5 21.75 21.13 -17.08
N LYS A 6 20.43 21.05 -16.89
CA LYS A 6 19.61 19.88 -16.49
C LYS A 6 19.99 19.05 -15.25
N ALA A 7 19.08 19.08 -14.27
CA ALA A 7 18.33 17.92 -13.76
C ALA A 7 17.42 18.44 -12.64
N GLU A 8 16.20 18.91 -12.94
CA GLU A 8 15.01 18.08 -13.18
C GLU A 8 14.76 17.04 -12.07
N GLN A 9 13.65 17.28 -11.36
CA GLN A 9 12.83 16.29 -10.65
C GLN A 9 13.39 15.69 -9.35
N ALA A 10 13.41 16.53 -8.31
CA ALA A 10 13.10 16.08 -6.97
C ALA A 10 11.59 15.73 -6.86
N VAL A 11 11.17 14.59 -7.40
CA VAL A 11 9.91 13.95 -6.99
C VAL A 11 10.18 13.31 -5.64
N ALA A 12 10.15 14.16 -4.61
CA ALA A 12 10.02 13.73 -3.23
C ALA A 12 8.59 13.26 -2.99
N GLU A 13 8.19 12.13 -3.58
CA GLU A 13 7.14 11.31 -2.99
C GLU A 13 7.77 10.56 -1.81
N LYS A 14 7.96 11.29 -0.70
CA LYS A 14 7.93 10.66 0.61
C LYS A 14 6.51 10.09 0.76
N PRO A 15 6.33 8.77 0.94
CA PRO A 15 5.04 8.31 1.40
C PRO A 15 4.76 9.03 2.72
N ALA A 16 3.57 9.62 2.83
CA ALA A 16 3.11 10.37 3.99
C ALA A 16 3.07 9.46 5.23
N GLU A 17 4.22 9.19 5.85
CA GLU A 17 4.35 8.68 7.21
C GLU A 17 4.13 9.85 8.16
N GLY A 18 2.87 10.21 8.40
CA GLY A 18 2.57 11.36 9.25
C GLY A 18 1.16 11.44 9.83
N GLN A 19 0.28 10.51 9.51
CA GLN A 19 -0.91 10.30 10.32
C GLN A 19 -0.77 8.95 10.99
N ALA A 20 -0.82 8.95 12.32
CA ALA A 20 -1.06 7.75 13.12
C ALA A 20 -2.47 7.26 12.79
N SER A 21 -2.65 6.76 11.57
CA SER A 21 -3.82 6.05 11.09
C SER A 21 -3.96 4.88 12.04
N LYS A 22 -4.93 4.95 12.94
CA LYS A 22 -5.29 3.83 13.82
C LYS A 22 -5.22 2.58 12.96
N ARG A 23 -4.34 1.62 13.29
CA ARG A 23 -4.19 0.39 12.51
C ARG A 23 -5.56 -0.26 12.49
N LEU A 24 -6.26 -0.12 11.37
CA LEU A 24 -7.58 -0.68 11.22
C LEU A 24 -7.41 -2.20 11.27
N LYS A 25 -8.28 -2.87 12.03
CA LYS A 25 -8.33 -4.32 11.98
C LYS A 25 -8.70 -4.70 10.56
N ILE A 26 -8.08 -5.77 10.04
CA ILE A 26 -8.34 -6.27 8.68
C ILE A 26 -9.84 -6.58 8.50
N SER A 27 -10.50 -7.07 9.54
CA SER A 27 -11.95 -7.30 9.56
C SER A 27 -12.79 -6.04 9.32
N SER A 28 -12.25 -4.86 9.62
CA SER A 28 -12.92 -3.57 9.48
C SER A 28 -12.51 -2.83 8.19
N MET A 29 -11.64 -3.41 7.37
CA MET A 29 -11.23 -2.82 6.10
C MET A 29 -12.29 -3.05 5.01
N THR A 30 -12.48 -2.02 4.19
CA THR A 30 -13.23 -2.11 2.94
C THR A 30 -12.38 -2.74 1.84
N ILE A 31 -13.01 -3.13 0.73
CA ILE A 31 -12.30 -3.78 -0.38
C ILE A 31 -11.18 -2.89 -0.95
N GLU A 32 -11.43 -1.58 -1.05
CA GLU A 32 -10.46 -0.60 -1.55
C GLU A 32 -9.23 -0.49 -0.63
N GLN A 33 -9.45 -0.51 0.69
CA GLN A 33 -8.36 -0.47 1.68
C GLN A 33 -7.53 -1.75 1.60
N VAL A 34 -8.19 -2.91 1.57
CA VAL A 34 -7.51 -4.21 1.43
C VAL A 34 -6.66 -4.26 0.16
N GLU A 35 -7.16 -3.75 -0.96
CA GLU A 35 -6.39 -3.70 -2.21
C GLU A 35 -5.22 -2.72 -2.15
N LYS A 36 -5.39 -1.57 -1.50
CA LYS A 36 -4.33 -0.59 -1.28
C LYS A 36 -3.21 -1.19 -0.43
N GLU A 37 -3.55 -1.88 0.65
CA GLU A 37 -2.57 -2.54 1.51
C GLU A 37 -1.89 -3.73 0.84
N LEU A 38 -2.61 -4.53 0.06
CA LEU A 38 -1.97 -5.59 -0.75
C LEU A 38 -0.96 -4.99 -1.73
N LYS A 39 -1.30 -3.94 -2.48
CA LYS A 39 -0.33 -3.26 -3.36
C LYS A 39 0.88 -2.73 -2.59
N ASN A 40 0.67 -2.24 -1.36
CA ASN A 40 1.78 -1.75 -0.54
C ASN A 40 2.69 -2.90 -0.06
N ILE A 41 2.11 -4.02 0.36
CA ILE A 41 2.86 -5.23 0.75
C ILE A 41 3.63 -5.80 -0.43
N GLU A 42 3.04 -5.84 -1.62
CA GLU A 42 3.71 -6.30 -2.83
C GLU A 42 4.93 -5.43 -3.15
N LYS A 43 4.81 -4.11 -3.03
CA LYS A 43 5.92 -3.17 -3.24
C LYS A 43 7.01 -3.25 -2.16
N THR A 44 6.62 -3.40 -0.89
CA THR A 44 7.54 -3.30 0.25
C THR A 44 8.17 -4.63 0.64
N MET A 45 7.40 -5.73 0.54
CA MET A 45 7.83 -7.08 0.92
C MET A 45 8.07 -8.01 -0.27
N GLY A 46 7.76 -7.57 -1.51
CA GLY A 46 7.99 -8.36 -2.71
C GLY A 46 7.04 -9.55 -2.90
N GLY A 47 5.97 -9.65 -2.10
CA GLY A 47 4.98 -10.73 -2.25
C GLY A 47 4.01 -10.90 -1.07
N PHE A 48 3.14 -11.91 -1.17
CA PHE A 48 2.03 -12.15 -0.25
C PHE A 48 2.24 -13.33 0.72
N GLN A 49 3.49 -13.72 0.98
CA GLN A 49 3.81 -14.89 1.81
C GLN A 49 3.63 -14.64 3.31
N SER A 50 3.56 -13.37 3.74
CA SER A 50 3.36 -13.01 5.15
C SER A 50 1.96 -13.38 5.65
N ARG A 51 1.84 -13.76 6.93
CA ARG A 51 0.54 -13.99 7.61
C ARG A 51 -0.41 -12.81 7.43
N TYR A 52 0.12 -11.59 7.46
CA TYR A 52 -0.66 -10.37 7.24
C TYR A 52 -1.27 -10.30 5.84
N ALA A 53 -0.48 -10.62 4.81
CA ALA A 53 -0.93 -10.67 3.42
C ALA A 53 -1.98 -11.77 3.21
N CYS A 54 -1.77 -12.95 3.80
CA CYS A 54 -2.77 -14.02 3.80
C CYS A 54 -4.11 -13.56 4.37
N HIS A 55 -4.11 -12.85 5.50
CA HIS A 55 -5.33 -12.32 6.10
C HIS A 55 -6.03 -11.29 5.21
N LEU A 56 -5.28 -10.41 4.54
CA LEU A 56 -5.83 -9.44 3.59
C LEU A 56 -6.44 -10.12 2.37
N LEU A 57 -5.78 -11.15 1.81
CA LEU A 57 -6.33 -11.94 0.71
C LEU A 57 -7.62 -12.66 1.11
N SER A 58 -7.66 -13.24 2.31
CA SER A 58 -8.89 -13.84 2.85
C SER A 58 -10.00 -12.81 2.96
N ARG A 59 -9.72 -11.63 3.54
CA ARG A 59 -10.70 -10.55 3.65
C ARG A 59 -11.21 -10.07 2.30
N LYS A 60 -10.32 -9.96 1.30
CA LYS A 60 -10.69 -9.63 -0.09
C LYS A 60 -11.66 -10.66 -0.67
N LYS A 61 -11.40 -11.95 -0.45
CA LYS A 61 -12.29 -13.03 -0.90
C LYS A 61 -13.64 -12.97 -0.21
N GLU A 62 -13.70 -12.73 1.10
CA GLU A 62 -14.95 -12.58 1.84
C GLU A 62 -15.79 -11.42 1.29
N LEU A 63 -15.18 -10.25 1.08
CA LEU A 63 -15.86 -9.07 0.55
C LEU A 63 -16.33 -9.24 -0.91
N LYS A 64 -15.62 -10.06 -1.72
CA LYS A 64 -15.96 -10.32 -3.12
C LYS A 64 -16.94 -11.50 -3.31
N GLY A 65 -16.96 -12.44 -2.36
CA GLY A 65 -17.84 -13.62 -2.36
C GLY A 65 -19.13 -13.44 -1.56
N SER A 66 -19.31 -12.32 -0.88
CA SER A 66 -20.57 -11.95 -0.19
C SER A 66 -21.57 -11.25 -1.13
N SER A 67 -21.65 -11.70 -2.39
CA SER A 67 -22.62 -11.20 -3.39
C SER A 67 -23.67 -12.26 -3.68
#